data_AF-A0A1B9MQJ7-F1
#
_entry.id   AF-A0A1B9MQJ7-F1
#
_cell.length_a   1.000
_cell.length_b   1.000
_cell.length_c   1.000
_cell.angle_alpha   90.00
_cell.angle_beta   90.00
_cell.angle_gamma   90.00
#
_symmetry.space_group_name_H-M   'P 1'
#
loop_
_entity.id
_entity.type
_entity.pdbx_description
1 polymer ?
#
loop_
_entity_poly.entity_id
_entity_poly.type
_entity_poly.pdbx_seq_one_letter_code
_entity_poly.pdbx_strand_id
1 'polypeptide(L)'
;MIESAHSIDDYVKMYPILRNKKFLELFEFARECVMNRAISGDNYEIVPLYSHDSTYQSVFTKGWQSVSEQDIRLQKALMDLRKLKHEKNT
;
A
#
# COMPACT_ATOMS: atom_id res chain seq x y z
N MET A 1 6.33 -2.60 -6.20
CA MET A 1 6.75 -1.45 -5.37
C MET A 1 5.75 -0.33 -5.59
N ILE A 2 5.08 0.10 -4.52
CA ILE A 2 4.12 1.20 -4.54
C ILE A 2 4.90 2.51 -4.47
N GLU A 3 4.68 3.41 -5.44
CA GLU A 3 5.20 4.77 -5.35
C GLU A 3 4.37 5.53 -4.32
N SER A 4 5.05 6.09 -3.32
CA SER A 4 4.43 6.64 -2.12
C SER A 4 5.11 7.92 -1.69
N ALA A 5 4.34 8.87 -1.15
CA ALA A 5 4.87 10.12 -0.62
C ALA A 5 5.85 9.92 0.54
N HIS A 6 5.68 8.86 1.33
CA HIS A 6 6.57 8.51 2.44
C HIS A 6 7.43 7.30 2.08
N SER A 7 8.69 7.34 2.50
CA SER A 7 9.61 6.21 2.40
C SER A 7 9.29 5.14 3.46
N ILE A 8 9.79 3.92 3.25
CA ILE A 8 9.69 2.85 4.26
C ILE A 8 10.36 3.26 5.58
N ASP A 9 11.48 3.97 5.53
CA ASP A 9 12.18 4.42 6.73
C ASP A 9 11.35 5.39 7.57
N ASP A 10 10.49 6.21 6.94
CA ASP A 10 9.58 7.10 7.66
C ASP A 10 8.52 6.29 8.41
N TYR A 11 8.00 5.21 7.81
CA TYR A 11 7.10 4.29 8.49
C TYR A 11 7.77 3.53 9.63
N VAL A 12 9.05 3.13 9.49
CA VAL A 12 9.80 2.49 10.58
C VAL A 12 10.02 3.44 11.76
N LYS A 13 10.22 4.74 11.50
CA LYS A 13 10.28 5.77 12.55
C LYS A 13 8.94 5.96 13.25
N MET A 14 7.83 6.02 12.50
CA MET A 14 6.48 6.18 13.04
C MET A 14 5.98 4.93 13.77
N TYR A 15 6.34 3.74 13.29
CA TYR A 15 5.90 2.45 13.79
C TYR A 15 7.12 1.57 14.13
N PRO A 16 7.67 1.69 15.35
CA PRO A 16 8.87 0.95 15.77
C PRO A 16 8.77 -0.58 15.62
N ILE A 17 7.55 -1.14 15.64
CA ILE A 17 7.27 -2.57 15.43
C ILE A 17 7.74 -3.06 14.05
N LEU A 18 7.84 -2.16 13.06
CA LEU A 18 8.29 -2.47 11.70
C LEU A 18 9.80 -2.70 11.60
N ARG A 19 10.58 -2.50 12.68
CA ARG A 19 11.97 -2.97 12.72
C ARG A 19 12.07 -4.50 12.63
N ASN A 20 11.00 -5.21 13.01
CA ASN A 20 10.90 -6.63 12.77
C ASN A 20 10.53 -6.88 11.31
N LYS A 21 11.39 -7.63 10.59
CA LYS A 21 11.23 -7.95 9.17
C LYS A 21 9.85 -8.53 8.82
N LYS A 22 9.31 -9.41 9.66
CA LYS A 22 8.00 -10.05 9.42
C LYS A 22 6.86 -9.04 9.47
N PHE A 23 6.94 -8.06 10.37
CA PHE A 23 5.94 -7.01 10.47
C PHE A 23 6.08 -5.96 9.39
N LEU A 24 7.31 -5.68 8.94
CA LEU A 24 7.53 -4.83 7.76
C LEU A 24 6.92 -5.45 6.50
N GLU A 25 7.20 -6.73 6.24
CA GLU A 25 6.65 -7.46 5.08
C GLU A 25 5.11 -7.46 5.11
N LEU A 26 4.51 -7.67 6.29
CA LEU A 26 3.05 -7.60 6.45
C LEU A 26 2.49 -6.19 6.21
N PHE A 27 3.18 -5.17 6.69
CA PHE A 27 2.79 -3.79 6.50
C PHE A 27 2.82 -3.40 5.02
N GLU A 28 3.88 -3.77 4.30
CA GLU A 28 4.01 -3.56 2.86
C GLU A 28 2.94 -4.34 2.08
N PHE A 29 2.69 -5.59 2.44
CA PHE A 29 1.63 -6.40 1.84
C PHE A 29 0.24 -5.76 2.00
N ALA A 30 -0.07 -5.22 3.17
CA ALA A 30 -1.33 -4.52 3.40
C ALA A 30 -1.47 -3.27 2.52
N ARG A 31 -0.37 -2.52 2.34
CA ARG A 31 -0.33 -1.37 1.42
C ARG A 31 -0.60 -1.80 -0.03
N GLU A 32 -0.02 -2.91 -0.46
CA GLU A 32 -0.26 -3.46 -1.81
C GLU A 32 -1.72 -3.86 -2.00
N CYS A 33 -2.34 -4.48 -1.00
CA CYS A 33 -3.74 -4.88 -1.05
C CYS A 33 -4.69 -3.68 -1.23
N VAL A 34 -4.56 -2.63 -0.41
CA VAL A 34 -5.42 -1.44 -0.51
C VAL A 34 -5.21 -0.71 -1.84
N MET A 35 -3.97 -0.64 -2.32
CA MET A 35 -3.65 0.00 -3.61
C MET A 35 -4.30 -0.75 -4.77
N ASN A 36 -4.22 -2.09 -4.79
CA ASN A 36 -4.85 -2.90 -5.83
C ASN A 36 -6.38 -2.74 -5.86
N ARG A 37 -7.04 -2.69 -4.68
CA ARG A 37 -8.48 -2.42 -4.60
C ARG A 37 -8.82 -1.03 -5.13
N ALA A 38 -8.10 -0.01 -4.68
CA ALA A 38 -8.33 1.37 -5.09
C ALA A 38 -8.15 1.60 -6.61
N ILE A 39 -7.21 0.87 -7.22
CA ILE A 39 -6.99 0.90 -8.68
C ILE A 39 -8.09 0.16 -9.42
N SER A 40 -8.55 -0.97 -8.89
CA SER A 40 -9.64 -1.77 -9.48
C SER A 40 -11.02 -1.10 -9.36
N GLY A 41 -11.13 -0.05 -8.55
CA GLY A 41 -12.39 0.66 -8.30
C GLY A 41 -13.25 0.00 -7.22
N ASP A 42 -12.70 -0.97 -6.49
CA ASP A 42 -13.37 -1.63 -5.37
C ASP A 42 -13.43 -0.70 -4.16
N ASN A 43 -14.35 -0.97 -3.23
CA ASN A 43 -14.37 -0.28 -1.93
C ASN A 43 -13.11 -0.67 -1.11
N TYR A 44 -12.31 0.34 -0.78
CA TYR A 44 -11.07 0.21 -0.01
C TYR A 44 -11.09 0.98 1.31
N GLU A 45 -12.22 1.59 1.69
CA GLU A 45 -12.37 2.32 2.96
C GLU A 45 -12.42 1.39 4.17
N ILE A 46 -12.89 0.15 3.95
CA ILE A 46 -13.02 -0.87 5.00
C ILE A 46 -11.78 -1.75 5.03
N VAL A 47 -11.07 -1.71 6.15
CA VAL A 47 -9.94 -2.61 6.43
C VAL A 47 -10.46 -4.04 6.61
N PRO A 48 -10.01 -5.03 5.80
CA PRO A 48 -10.43 -6.41 5.96
C PRO A 48 -9.80 -7.05 7.19
N LEU A 49 -10.46 -8.09 7.70
CA LEU A 49 -9.86 -9.01 8.67
C LEU A 49 -8.76 -9.82 7.96
N TYR A 50 -7.52 -9.63 8.36
CA TYR A 50 -6.34 -10.36 7.89
C TYR A 50 -5.97 -11.52 8.84
N SER A 51 -6.05 -11.28 10.15
CA SER A 51 -5.71 -12.28 11.17
C SER A 51 -6.55 -12.11 12.43
N HIS A 52 -6.80 -13.20 13.15
CA HIS A 52 -7.38 -13.17 14.49
C HIS A 52 -6.37 -12.76 15.57
N ASP A 53 -5.07 -12.82 15.27
CA ASP A 53 -4.04 -12.28 16.16
C ASP A 53 -4.06 -10.75 16.08
N SER A 54 -4.29 -10.09 17.23
CA SER A 54 -4.42 -8.65 17.34
C SER A 54 -3.18 -7.89 16.87
N THR A 55 -1.99 -8.47 17.03
CA THR A 55 -0.72 -7.85 16.60
C THR A 55 -0.63 -7.83 15.10
N TYR A 56 -0.86 -8.98 14.45
CA TYR A 56 -0.85 -9.07 12.99
C TYR A 56 -1.96 -8.23 12.37
N GLN A 57 -3.16 -8.26 12.95
CA GLN A 57 -4.27 -7.43 12.47
C GLN A 57 -3.96 -5.93 12.60
N SER A 58 -3.33 -5.51 13.69
CA SER A 58 -2.93 -4.11 13.90
C SER A 58 -1.87 -3.66 12.88
N VAL A 59 -0.85 -4.47 12.63
CA VAL A 59 0.19 -4.19 11.62
C VAL A 59 -0.43 -4.08 10.22
N PHE A 60 -1.31 -5.02 9.86
CA PHE A 60 -2.03 -4.98 8.60
C PHE A 60 -2.89 -3.71 8.48
N THR A 61 -3.64 -3.36 9.53
CA THR A 61 -4.48 -2.16 9.57
C THR A 61 -3.66 -0.88 9.37
N LYS A 62 -2.49 -0.78 10.02
CA LYS A 62 -1.56 0.36 9.84
C LYS A 62 -1.06 0.46 8.41
N GLY A 63 -0.72 -0.67 7.78
CA GLY A 63 -0.31 -0.70 6.37
C GLY A 63 -1.43 -0.22 5.46
N TRP A 64 -2.64 -0.75 5.64
CA TRP A 64 -3.83 -0.35 4.88
C TRP A 64 -4.10 1.16 4.97
N GLN A 65 -4.13 1.71 6.19
CA GLN A 65 -4.45 3.12 6.44
C GLN A 65 -3.32 4.08 6.08
N SER A 66 -2.11 3.57 5.84
CA SER A 66 -0.96 4.39 5.44
C SER A 66 -0.96 4.78 3.95
N VAL A 67 -1.87 4.23 3.14
CA VAL A 67 -2.01 4.61 1.73
C VAL A 67 -2.98 5.78 1.63
N SER A 68 -2.48 6.90 1.11
CA SER A 68 -3.25 8.12 0.93
C SER A 68 -3.92 8.18 -0.45
N GLU A 69 -4.91 9.07 -0.59
CA GLU A 69 -5.49 9.38 -1.90
C GLU A 69 -4.47 9.95 -2.89
N GLN A 70 -3.43 10.64 -2.40
CA GLN A 70 -2.33 11.10 -3.25
C GLN A 70 -1.56 9.92 -3.85
N ASP A 71 -1.24 8.91 -3.03
CA ASP A 71 -0.54 7.71 -3.49
C ASP A 71 -1.36 6.97 -4.56
N ILE A 72 -2.68 6.84 -4.34
CA ILE A 72 -3.60 6.20 -5.30
C ILE A 72 -3.63 6.97 -6.63
N ARG A 73 -3.74 8.30 -6.58
CA ARG A 73 -3.75 9.15 -7.78
C ARG A 73 -2.43 9.06 -8.54
N LEU A 74 -1.30 9.09 -7.83
CA LEU A 74 0.03 8.94 -8.42
C LEU A 74 0.15 7.58 -9.13
N GLN A 75 -0.25 6.51 -8.46
CA GLN A 75 -0.16 5.16 -9.03
C GLN A 75 -1.02 5.00 -10.29
N LYS A 76 -2.25 5.55 -10.29
CA LYS A 76 -3.11 5.58 -11.49
C LYS A 76 -2.44 6.34 -12.64
N ALA A 77 -1.92 7.53 -12.38
CA ALA A 77 -1.22 8.33 -13.39
C ALA A 77 0.00 7.60 -13.99
N LEU A 78 0.79 6.92 -13.15
CA LEU A 78 1.93 6.12 -13.61
C LEU A 78 1.50 4.93 -14.47
N MET A 79 0.39 4.27 -14.13
CA MET A 79 -0.14 3.18 -14.94
C MET A 79 -0.58 3.67 -16.32
N ASP A 80 -1.26 4.81 -16.40
CA ASP A 80 -1.70 5.37 -17.68
C ASP A 80 -0.52 5.84 -18.52
N LEU A 81 0.51 6.45 -17.91
CA LEU A 81 1.76 6.78 -18.61
C LEU A 81 2.48 5.53 -19.16
N ARG A 82 2.44 4.40 -18.45
CA ARG A 82 3.02 3.14 -18.92
C ARG A 82 2.24 2.57 -20.12
N LYS A 83 0.91 2.63 -20.10
CA LYS A 83 0.06 2.22 -21.25
C LYS A 83 0.37 3.05 -22.49
N LEU A 84 0.41 4.38 -22.35
CA LEU A 84 0.73 5.30 -23.46
C LEU A 84 2.12 5.06 -24.06
N LYS A 85 3.11 4.71 -23.23
CA LYS A 85 4.46 4.36 -23.72
C LYS A 85 4.45 3.05 -24.50
N HIS A 86 3.67 2.06 -24.07
CA HIS A 86 3.55 0.79 -24.77
C HIS A 86 2.86 0.97 -26.14
N GLU A 87 1.79 1.76 -26.20
CA GLU A 87 1.05 2.06 -27.44
C GLU A 87 1.91 2.78 -28.49
N LYS A 88 2.84 3.65 -28.07
CA LYS A 88 3.74 4.36 -29.00
C LYS A 88 4.92 3.54 -29.51
N ASN A 89 5.21 2.41 -28.87
CA ASN A 89 6.31 1.51 -29.25
C ASN A 89 5.85 0.28 -30.04
N THR A 90 4.54 0.20 -30.36
CA THR A 90 3.93 -0.84 -31.21
C THR A 90 3.48 -0.20 -32.51
#